data_AF-A0A7S4M822-F1
#
_entry.id   AF-A0A7S4M822-F1
#
_cell.length_a   1.000
_cell.length_b   1.000
_cell.length_c   1.000
_cell.angle_alpha   90.00
_cell.angle_beta   90.00
_cell.angle_gamma   90.00
#
_symmetry.space_group_name_H-M   'P 1'
#
loop_
_entity.id
_entity.type
_entity.pdbx_description
1 polymer ?
#
loop_
_entity_poly.entity_id
_entity_poly.type
_entity_poly.pdbx_seq_one_letter_code
_entity_poly.pdbx_strand_id
1 'polypeptide(L)'
;YDLCHGLLVQVRGRKRFTYIHPDESRHLYQRPDRPEVSRVDLDRWKQGATTPEGAAERAEHPDFGRVEYLQSVEVGPGDVIYTPPFFWHHVETLGDEPALSVLVPFDPAPDEPVHPCHFWPPGASSS
;
A
#
# COMPACT_ATOMS: atom_id res chain seq x y z
N TYR A 1 1.60 3.41 3.60
CA TYR A 1 3.07 3.25 3.51
C TYR A 1 3.53 2.34 4.64
N ASP A 2 4.82 2.01 4.70
CA ASP A 2 5.45 1.43 5.88
C ASP A 2 6.54 2.41 6.37
N LEU A 3 6.98 2.27 7.62
CA LEU A 3 8.03 3.15 8.18
C LEU A 3 9.43 2.54 8.07
N CYS A 4 9.54 1.25 7.77
CA CYS A 4 10.81 0.57 7.51
C CYS A 4 11.00 0.34 6.01
N HIS A 5 12.19 -0.11 5.62
CA HIS A 5 12.44 -0.58 4.28
C HIS A 5 11.77 -1.93 4.07
N GLY A 6 11.39 -2.21 2.82
CA GLY A 6 10.83 -3.51 2.43
C GLY A 6 11.45 -4.02 1.15
N LEU A 7 11.97 -5.24 1.17
CA LEU A 7 12.22 -6.03 -0.04
C LEU A 7 11.13 -7.08 -0.16
N LEU A 8 10.29 -6.98 -1.17
CA LEU A 8 9.27 -7.96 -1.45
C LEU A 8 9.71 -8.84 -2.63
N VAL A 9 9.85 -10.12 -2.35
CA VAL A 9 10.24 -11.15 -3.32
C VAL A 9 8.97 -11.87 -3.79
N GLN A 10 8.69 -11.80 -5.08
CA GLN A 10 7.52 -12.43 -5.66
C GLN A 10 7.81 -13.92 -5.93
N VAL A 11 7.01 -14.82 -5.34
CA VAL A 11 7.26 -16.28 -5.39
C VAL A 11 6.34 -16.99 -6.38
N ARG A 12 5.05 -16.64 -6.40
CA ARG A 12 4.04 -17.24 -7.30
C ARG A 12 3.01 -16.19 -7.72
N GLY A 13 2.50 -16.29 -8.94
CA GLY A 13 1.48 -15.37 -9.46
C GLY A 13 2.06 -14.00 -9.76
N ARG A 14 1.20 -13.05 -10.15
CA ARG A 14 1.61 -11.69 -10.51
C ARG A 14 0.95 -10.67 -9.59
N LYS A 15 1.67 -9.59 -9.30
CA LYS A 15 1.12 -8.43 -8.57
C LYS A 15 1.47 -7.15 -9.29
N ARG A 16 0.59 -6.16 -9.24
CA ARG A 16 0.88 -4.77 -9.64
C ARG A 16 1.10 -3.94 -8.39
N PHE A 17 2.26 -3.31 -8.31
CA PHE A 17 2.59 -2.31 -7.30
C PHE A 17 2.45 -0.93 -7.92
N THR A 18 1.65 -0.08 -7.28
CA THR A 18 1.54 1.33 -7.65
C THR A 18 2.10 2.17 -6.52
N TYR A 19 3.19 2.87 -6.78
CA TYR A 19 3.86 3.77 -5.84
C TYR A 19 3.38 5.19 -5.99
N ILE A 20 3.29 5.86 -4.85
CA ILE A 20 2.94 7.27 -4.72
C ILE A 20 3.97 7.91 -3.78
N HIS A 21 4.47 9.09 -4.16
CA HIS A 21 5.50 9.77 -3.38
C HIS A 21 4.95 10.21 -2.00
N PRO A 22 5.78 10.21 -0.92
CA PRO A 22 5.33 10.67 0.40
C PRO A 22 4.69 12.07 0.42
N ASP A 23 5.10 12.98 -0.49
CA ASP A 23 4.55 14.34 -0.57
C ASP A 23 3.05 14.38 -0.92
N GLU A 24 2.52 13.30 -1.49
CA GLU A 24 1.11 13.16 -1.83
C GLU A 24 0.25 12.77 -0.62
N SER A 25 0.83 12.58 0.57
CA SER A 25 0.11 12.15 1.80
C SER A 25 -1.15 12.98 2.08
N ARG A 26 -1.11 14.29 1.79
CA ARG A 26 -2.24 15.21 1.98
C ARG A 26 -3.46 14.87 1.12
N HIS A 27 -3.26 14.22 -0.02
CA HIS A 27 -4.33 13.80 -0.95
C HIS A 27 -4.82 12.38 -0.66
N LEU A 28 -4.14 11.64 0.22
CA LEU A 28 -4.41 10.22 0.49
C LEU A 28 -5.29 10.00 1.73
N TYR A 29 -5.79 11.06 2.37
CA TYR A 29 -6.76 10.96 3.46
C TYR A 29 -6.35 9.95 4.54
N GLN A 30 -5.17 10.16 5.14
CA GLN A 30 -4.63 9.29 6.18
C GLN A 30 -5.66 9.03 7.30
N ARG A 31 -5.65 7.81 7.83
CA ARG A 31 -6.44 7.48 9.01
C ARG A 31 -5.83 8.14 10.26
N PRO A 32 -6.63 8.79 11.13
CA PRO A 32 -6.10 9.40 12.36
C PRO A 32 -5.46 8.41 13.33
N ASP A 33 -5.99 7.19 13.40
CA ASP A 33 -5.53 6.12 14.30
C ASP A 33 -4.39 5.29 13.70
N ARG A 34 -4.28 5.30 12.37
CA ARG A 34 -3.30 4.52 11.61
C ARG A 34 -2.80 5.30 10.38
N PRO A 35 -1.98 6.34 10.56
CA PRO A 35 -1.63 7.29 9.50
C PRO A 35 -1.00 6.66 8.25
N GLU A 36 -0.43 5.48 8.38
CA GLU A 36 0.17 4.72 7.28
C GLU A 36 -0.87 4.07 6.34
N VAL A 37 -2.16 4.14 6.67
CA VAL A 37 -3.28 3.63 5.87
C VAL A 37 -4.17 4.78 5.39
N SER A 38 -4.55 4.74 4.11
CA SER A 38 -5.52 5.67 3.51
C SER A 38 -6.94 5.31 3.94
N ARG A 39 -7.80 6.32 4.12
CA ARG A 39 -9.25 6.13 4.30
C ARG A 39 -9.99 5.81 3.01
N VAL A 40 -9.37 6.05 1.86
CA VAL A 40 -10.01 5.88 0.55
C VAL A 40 -10.20 4.40 0.26
N ASP A 41 -11.45 4.00 0.00
CA ASP A 41 -11.76 2.71 -0.61
C ASP A 41 -11.46 2.83 -2.11
N LEU A 42 -10.29 2.36 -2.51
CA LEU A 42 -9.80 2.51 -3.87
C LEU A 42 -10.70 1.81 -4.89
N ASP A 43 -11.32 0.68 -4.55
CA ASP A 43 -12.17 -0.07 -5.46
C ASP A 43 -13.49 0.68 -5.72
N ARG A 44 -14.09 1.25 -4.67
CA ARG A 44 -15.25 2.15 -4.81
C ARG A 44 -14.87 3.42 -5.57
N TRP A 45 -13.73 4.03 -5.23
CA TRP A 45 -13.26 5.25 -5.90
C TRP A 45 -13.09 5.04 -7.41
N LYS A 46 -12.54 3.88 -7.82
CA LYS A 46 -12.35 3.49 -9.23
C LYS A 46 -13.67 3.33 -9.99
N GLN A 47 -14.75 2.87 -9.35
CA GLN A 47 -16.09 2.84 -9.96
C GLN A 47 -16.56 4.27 -10.33
N GLY A 48 -16.24 5.24 -9.48
CA GLY A 48 -16.58 6.64 -9.72
C GLY A 48 -18.08 6.85 -9.90
N ALA A 49 -18.48 7.75 -10.81
CA ALA A 49 -19.89 8.13 -10.96
C ALA A 49 -20.77 7.04 -11.61
N THR A 50 -20.23 5.86 -11.93
CA THR A 50 -21.03 4.76 -12.51
C THR A 50 -21.88 4.04 -11.46
N THR A 51 -21.55 4.17 -10.17
CA THR A 51 -22.31 3.62 -9.06
C THR A 51 -22.58 4.71 -8.00
N PRO A 52 -23.69 4.63 -7.25
CA PRO A 52 -23.94 5.54 -6.13
C PRO A 52 -22.81 5.51 -5.09
N GLU A 53 -22.27 4.32 -4.82
CA GLU A 53 -21.19 4.10 -3.85
C GLU A 53 -19.89 4.74 -4.32
N GLY A 54 -19.53 4.59 -5.60
CA GLY A 54 -18.34 5.23 -6.16
C GLY A 54 -18.49 6.76 -6.24
N ALA A 55 -19.69 7.27 -6.51
CA ALA A 55 -19.97 8.69 -6.48
C ALA A 55 -19.86 9.27 -5.07
N ALA A 56 -20.37 8.55 -4.05
CA ALA A 56 -20.26 8.91 -2.65
C ALA A 56 -18.79 8.90 -2.17
N GLU A 57 -18.05 7.85 -2.49
CA GLU A 57 -16.61 7.75 -2.20
C GLU A 57 -15.84 8.93 -2.84
N ARG A 58 -16.22 9.31 -4.07
CA ARG A 58 -15.66 10.47 -4.77
C ARG A 58 -15.94 11.82 -4.11
N ALA A 59 -17.13 11.97 -3.57
CA ALA A 59 -17.54 13.18 -2.88
C ALA A 59 -16.91 13.30 -1.48
N GLU A 60 -16.65 12.17 -0.80
CA GLU A 60 -16.02 12.15 0.52
C GLU A 60 -14.51 12.42 0.46
N HIS A 61 -13.84 11.94 -0.59
CA HIS A 61 -12.38 12.04 -0.73
C HIS A 61 -11.91 12.86 -1.96
N PRO A 62 -12.44 14.07 -2.22
CA PRO A 62 -12.29 14.78 -3.51
C PRO A 62 -10.84 15.05 -3.96
N ASP A 63 -9.92 15.28 -3.02
CA ASP A 63 -8.51 15.53 -3.31
C ASP A 63 -7.76 14.28 -3.77
N PHE A 64 -8.32 13.09 -3.58
CA PHE A 64 -7.68 11.84 -4.02
C PHE A 64 -7.54 11.79 -5.54
N GLY A 65 -8.44 12.47 -6.27
CA GLY A 65 -8.32 12.65 -7.72
C GLY A 65 -7.13 13.50 -8.16
N ARG A 66 -6.41 14.14 -7.22
CA ARG A 66 -5.21 14.96 -7.47
C ARG A 66 -3.91 14.21 -7.20
N VAL A 67 -3.98 12.97 -6.70
CA VAL A 67 -2.80 12.16 -6.40
C VAL A 67 -1.99 11.94 -7.67
N GLU A 68 -0.72 12.32 -7.63
CA GLU A 68 0.25 11.97 -8.67
C GLU A 68 0.89 10.61 -8.38
N TYR A 69 0.64 9.64 -9.26
CA TYR A 69 1.27 8.33 -9.18
C TYR A 69 2.72 8.43 -9.66
N LEU A 70 3.65 7.94 -8.84
CA LEU A 70 5.07 7.94 -9.20
C LEU A 70 5.37 6.87 -10.24
N GLN A 71 4.97 5.62 -9.97
CA GLN A 71 5.23 4.50 -10.86
C GLN A 71 4.23 3.37 -10.60
N SER A 72 3.85 2.65 -11.65
CA SER A 72 3.18 1.35 -11.53
C SER A 72 4.01 0.27 -12.21
N VAL A 73 4.22 -0.85 -11.53
CA VAL A 73 5.07 -1.94 -12.01
C VAL A 73 4.42 -3.29 -11.69
N GLU A 74 4.49 -4.22 -12.63
CA GLU A 74 4.07 -5.59 -12.43
C GLU A 74 5.27 -6.46 -12.08
N VAL A 75 5.12 -7.29 -11.06
CA VAL A 75 6.13 -8.25 -10.62
C VAL A 75 5.60 -9.67 -10.78
N GLY A 76 6.45 -10.54 -11.31
CA GLY A 76 6.22 -11.97 -11.46
C GLY A 76 7.20 -12.81 -10.64
N PRO A 77 7.09 -14.14 -10.67
CA PRO A 77 7.96 -15.03 -9.91
C PRO A 77 9.45 -14.77 -10.16
N GLY A 78 10.22 -14.55 -9.10
CA GLY A 78 11.65 -14.23 -9.15
C GLY A 78 11.97 -12.75 -9.11
N ASP A 79 11.01 -11.87 -9.39
CA ASP A 79 11.21 -10.43 -9.27
C ASP A 79 11.29 -10.01 -7.80
N VAL A 80 12.13 -9.01 -7.53
CA VAL A 80 12.26 -8.37 -6.23
C VAL A 80 11.95 -6.90 -6.39
N ILE A 81 11.10 -6.38 -5.51
CA ILE A 81 10.77 -4.97 -5.46
C ILE A 81 11.17 -4.36 -4.12
N TYR A 82 11.76 -3.17 -4.20
CA TYR A 82 12.15 -2.40 -3.05
C TYR A 82 11.14 -1.28 -2.79
N THR A 83 10.65 -1.21 -1.57
CA THR A 83 9.80 -0.12 -1.05
C THR A 83 10.60 0.67 -0.01
N PRO A 84 10.93 1.94 -0.29
CA PRO A 84 11.51 2.82 0.72
C PRO A 84 10.49 3.14 1.83
N PRO A 85 10.95 3.52 3.04
CA PRO A 85 10.11 4.07 4.08
C PRO A 85 9.25 5.23 3.57
N PHE A 86 8.04 5.36 4.12
CA PHE A 86 7.04 6.40 3.83
C PHE A 86 6.45 6.39 2.42
N PHE A 87 6.98 5.60 1.49
CA PHE A 87 6.38 5.49 0.16
C PHE A 87 5.03 4.79 0.24
N TRP A 88 4.01 5.51 -0.18
CA TRP A 88 2.69 4.97 -0.36
C TRP A 88 2.72 3.96 -1.49
N HIS A 89 2.03 2.84 -1.28
CA HIS A 89 1.94 1.81 -2.28
C HIS A 89 0.58 1.12 -2.19
N HIS A 90 0.04 0.78 -3.34
CA HIS A 90 -1.11 -0.11 -3.47
C HIS A 90 -0.67 -1.37 -4.20
N VAL A 91 -1.14 -2.52 -3.74
CA VAL A 91 -0.79 -3.83 -4.29
C VAL A 91 -2.06 -4.53 -4.76
N GLU A 92 -2.10 -4.84 -6.05
CA GLU A 92 -3.19 -5.56 -6.70
C GLU A 92 -2.67 -6.93 -7.14
N THR A 93 -3.37 -8.01 -6.78
CA THR A 93 -3.08 -9.35 -7.34
C THR A 93 -3.68 -9.42 -8.74
N LEU A 94 -2.88 -9.87 -9.72
CA LEU A 94 -3.29 -9.95 -11.12
C LEU A 94 -3.61 -11.39 -11.52
N GLY A 95 -4.65 -11.54 -12.33
CA GLY A 95 -5.13 -12.82 -12.83
C GLY A 95 -5.95 -13.60 -11.80
N ASP A 96 -6.38 -14.80 -12.18
CA ASP A 96 -7.29 -15.63 -11.37
C ASP A 96 -6.54 -16.61 -10.45
N GLU A 97 -5.22 -16.67 -10.56
CA GLU A 97 -4.37 -17.56 -9.79
C GLU A 97 -3.92 -16.92 -8.47
N PRO A 98 -3.84 -17.69 -7.37
CA PRO A 98 -3.28 -17.19 -6.11
C PRO A 98 -1.85 -16.67 -6.27
N ALA A 99 -1.58 -15.52 -5.69
CA ALA A 99 -0.24 -14.93 -5.65
C ALA A 99 0.39 -15.00 -4.25
N LEU A 100 1.68 -15.33 -4.22
CA LEU A 100 2.48 -15.43 -3.00
C LEU A 100 3.75 -14.58 -3.12
N SER A 101 4.06 -13.83 -2.07
CA SER A 101 5.30 -13.05 -1.95
C SER A 101 5.85 -13.17 -0.54
N VAL A 102 7.16 -12.99 -0.39
CA VAL A 102 7.82 -12.90 0.91
C VAL A 102 8.30 -11.46 1.08
N LEU A 103 7.87 -10.79 2.16
CA LEU A 103 8.38 -9.47 2.55
C LEU A 103 9.53 -9.65 3.54
N VAL A 104 10.65 -8.98 3.26
CA VAL A 104 11.77 -8.82 4.16
C VAL A 104 11.79 -7.35 4.61
N PRO A 105 11.20 -7.02 5.77
CA PRO A 105 11.34 -5.68 6.34
C PRO A 105 12.72 -5.53 6.97
N PHE A 106 13.31 -4.34 6.92
CA PHE A 106 14.58 -4.02 7.58
C PHE A 106 14.74 -2.53 7.82
N ASP A 107 15.60 -2.19 8.79
CA ASP A 107 16.05 -0.82 9.08
C ASP A 107 17.57 -0.78 8.81
N PRO A 108 18.08 0.06 7.88
CA PRO A 108 19.48 0.06 7.47
C PRO A 108 20.46 0.53 8.54
N ALA A 109 20.02 1.30 9.54
CA ALA A 109 20.89 1.82 10.58
C ALA A 109 20.56 1.22 11.97
N PRO A 110 21.55 0.81 12.78
CA PRO A 110 21.30 0.23 14.11
C PRO A 110 20.64 1.20 15.11
N ASP A 111 20.73 2.50 14.85
CA ASP A 111 20.13 3.59 15.62
C ASP A 111 18.74 3.98 15.11
N GLU A 112 18.32 3.47 13.95
CA GLU A 112 16.93 3.57 13.54
C GLU A 112 16.08 2.68 14.47
N PRO A 113 15.01 3.23 15.06
CA PRO A 113 14.16 2.46 15.97
C PRO A 113 13.55 1.29 15.22
N VAL A 114 13.78 0.06 15.72
CA VAL A 114 13.19 -1.17 15.16
C VAL A 114 11.70 -0.97 14.99
N HIS A 115 11.25 -0.93 13.74
CA HIS A 115 9.89 -0.51 13.47
C HIS A 115 8.85 -1.59 13.86
N PRO A 116 7.63 -1.24 14.32
CA PRO A 116 6.51 -2.18 14.56
C PRO A 116 6.25 -3.23 13.48
N CYS A 117 6.67 -3.04 12.23
CA CYS A 117 6.67 -4.09 11.20
C CYS A 117 7.44 -5.36 11.61
N HIS A 118 8.39 -5.24 12.55
CA HIS A 118 9.14 -6.34 13.16
C HIS A 118 8.46 -6.94 14.38
N PHE A 119 7.47 -6.26 14.95
CA PHE A 119 6.80 -6.66 16.18
C PHE A 119 5.37 -7.10 15.90
N TRP A 120 5.15 -8.41 15.86
CA TRP A 120 3.81 -8.96 16.06
C TRP A 120 3.44 -8.77 17.53
N PRO A 121 2.42 -7.97 17.90
CA PRO A 121 2.03 -7.85 19.29
C PRO A 121 1.49 -9.20 19.79
N PRO A 122 1.97 -9.73 20.92
CA PRO A 122 1.38 -10.93 21.52
C PRO A 122 -0.01 -10.56 22.03
N GLY A 123 -1.06 -10.82 21.22
CA GLY A 123 -2.46 -10.55 21.62
C GLY A 123 -3.44 -10.22 20.50
N ALA A 124 -3.01 -10.04 19.24
CA ALA A 124 -3.93 -9.85 18.13
C ALA A 124 -4.59 -11.20 17.73
N SER A 125 -5.60 -11.62 18.48
CA SER A 125 -6.52 -12.67 18.05
C SER A 125 -7.42 -12.11 16.95
N SER A 126 -7.43 -12.79 15.81
CA SER A 126 -8.45 -12.62 14.76
C SER A 126 -9.84 -12.91 15.33
N SER A 127 -10.68 -11.89 15.39
CA SER A 127 -12.15 -11.99 15.44
C SER A 127 -12.71 -11.80 14.04
#